data_AF-V4P975-F1
#
_entry.id   AF-V4P975-F1
#
_cell.length_a   1.000
_cell.length_b   1.000
_cell.length_c   1.000
_cell.angle_alpha   90.00
_cell.angle_beta   90.00
_cell.angle_gamma   90.00
#
_symmetry.space_group_name_H-M   'P 1'
#
loop_
_entity.id
_entity.type
_entity.pdbx_description
1 polymer ?
#
loop_
_entity_poly.entity_id
_entity_poly.type
_entity_poly.pdbx_seq_one_letter_code
_entity_poly.pdbx_strand_id
1 'polypeptide(L)'
;MIKSYARTLIGRCMNPPMQDMKALLYMLPRIWKVKDRVAGADLGLGRFQLDFDREEDIAEVTKMEPFHFDYWMLSLVRWSPVVDPKCPSAIMFWVRIIGLPLHFWADQTFESIGKALGDVKK
;
A
#
# COMPACT_ATOMS: atom_id res chain seq x y z
N MET A 1 -8.46 26.41 -6.90
CA MET A 1 -7.11 25.89 -7.17
C MET A 1 -6.88 24.59 -6.39
N ILE A 2 -7.45 23.44 -6.79
CA ILE A 2 -7.16 22.09 -6.20
C ILE A 2 -7.27 20.97 -7.28
N LYS A 3 -7.20 21.30 -8.57
CA LYS A 3 -7.35 20.30 -9.65
C LYS A 3 -6.06 19.52 -9.97
N SER A 4 -4.92 19.85 -9.34
CA SER A 4 -3.60 19.41 -9.82
C SER A 4 -3.08 18.08 -9.25
N TYR A 5 -3.79 17.41 -8.33
CA TYR A 5 -3.33 16.15 -7.72
C TYR A 5 -4.37 15.04 -7.74
N ALA A 6 -5.38 15.17 -8.60
CA ALA A 6 -6.43 14.16 -8.72
C ALA A 6 -5.87 12.79 -9.11
N ARG A 7 -4.75 12.75 -9.84
CA ARG A 7 -4.10 11.55 -10.38
C ARG A 7 -2.83 11.14 -9.61
N THR A 8 -2.72 11.58 -8.36
CA THR A 8 -1.55 11.30 -7.53
C THR A 8 -1.87 10.22 -6.49
N LEU A 9 -1.00 9.22 -6.40
CA LEU A 9 -0.96 8.29 -5.27
C LEU A 9 0.16 8.71 -4.31
N ILE A 10 -0.13 8.66 -3.01
CA ILE A 10 0.85 8.82 -1.95
C ILE A 10 1.13 7.46 -1.35
N GLY A 11 2.40 7.10 -1.24
CA GLY A 11 2.83 5.86 -0.65
C GLY A 11 3.76 6.04 0.54
N ARG A 12 3.87 5.01 1.36
CA ARG A 12 4.74 4.95 2.52
C ARG A 12 5.42 3.59 2.65
N CYS A 13 6.73 3.62 2.85
CA CYS A 13 7.55 2.49 3.25
C CYS A 13 7.31 2.15 4.72
N MET A 14 7.01 0.89 5.01
CA MET A 14 6.81 0.41 6.38
C MET A 14 8.13 0.06 7.08
N ASN A 15 9.22 -0.08 6.33
CA ASN A 15 10.58 -0.18 6.86
C ASN A 15 11.57 0.64 5.99
N PRO A 16 11.56 1.98 6.10
CA PRO A 16 12.37 2.86 5.25
C PRO A 16 13.88 2.55 5.23
N PRO A 17 14.53 2.15 6.34
CA PRO A 17 15.94 1.75 6.31
C PRO A 17 16.26 0.56 5.38
N MET A 18 15.28 -0.32 5.11
CA MET A 18 15.43 -1.51 4.27
C MET A 18 14.83 -1.35 2.87
N GLN A 19 14.10 -0.27 2.61
CA GLN A 19 13.39 -0.04 1.34
C GLN A 19 14.02 1.17 0.64
N ASP A 20 14.98 0.92 -0.26
CA ASP A 20 15.69 2.00 -0.96
C ASP A 20 14.71 2.79 -1.85
N MET A 21 14.56 4.08 -1.55
CA MET A 21 13.56 4.92 -2.21
C MET A 21 13.83 5.11 -3.71
N LYS A 22 15.10 5.19 -4.12
CA LYS A 22 15.44 5.36 -5.53
C LYS A 22 15.13 4.10 -6.32
N ALA A 23 15.47 2.94 -5.77
CA ALA A 23 15.14 1.64 -6.35
C ALA A 23 13.62 1.43 -6.41
N LEU A 24 12.89 1.78 -5.34
CA LEU A 24 11.43 1.71 -5.28
C LEU A 24 10.79 2.55 -6.40
N LEU A 25 11.15 3.83 -6.50
CA LEU A 25 10.60 4.75 -7.51
C LEU A 25 10.96 4.33 -8.94
N TYR A 26 12.11 3.66 -9.12
CA TYR A 26 12.50 3.09 -10.41
C TYR A 26 11.74 1.80 -10.73
N MET A 27 11.55 0.90 -9.76
CA MET A 27 11.03 -0.44 -10.00
C MET A 27 9.51 -0.51 -10.03
N LEU A 28 8.79 0.20 -9.15
CA LEU A 28 7.32 0.13 -9.09
C LEU A 28 6.64 0.41 -10.43
N PRO A 29 6.97 1.49 -11.18
CA PRO A 29 6.38 1.73 -12.49
C PRO A 29 6.59 0.59 -13.49
N ARG A 30 7.71 -0.13 -13.39
CA ARG A 30 8.03 -1.27 -14.26
C ARG A 30 7.23 -2.51 -13.87
N ILE A 31 7.16 -2.80 -12.57
CA ILE A 31 6.38 -3.91 -12.01
C ILE A 31 4.90 -3.77 -12.40
N TRP A 32 4.37 -2.56 -12.27
CA TRP A 32 2.98 -2.23 -12.61
C TRP A 32 2.73 -2.00 -14.10
N LYS A 33 3.77 -2.08 -14.95
CA LYS A 33 3.67 -1.89 -16.42
C LYS A 33 3.12 -0.52 -16.84
N VAL A 34 3.42 0.51 -16.06
CA VAL A 34 3.04 1.92 -16.29
C VAL A 34 4.26 2.83 -16.48
N LYS A 35 5.43 2.23 -16.77
CA LYS A 35 6.66 2.96 -17.06
C LYS A 35 6.40 4.04 -18.13
N ASP A 36 7.02 5.20 -17.95
CA ASP A 36 6.90 6.38 -18.82
C ASP A 36 5.51 7.04 -18.83
N ARG A 37 4.54 6.54 -18.02
CA ARG A 37 3.21 7.14 -17.79
C ARG A 37 2.97 7.58 -16.34
N VAL A 38 4.01 7.54 -15.53
CA VAL A 38 3.98 7.93 -14.11
C VAL A 38 5.30 8.60 -13.74
N ALA A 39 5.21 9.72 -13.03
CA ALA A 39 6.34 10.42 -12.44
C ALA A 39 6.39 10.14 -10.93
N GLY A 40 7.58 9.83 -10.41
CA GLY A 40 7.78 9.53 -9.00
C GLY A 40 8.65 10.56 -8.30
N ALA A 41 8.33 10.87 -7.04
CA ALA A 41 9.17 11.73 -6.21
C ALA A 41 9.22 11.25 -4.76
N ASP A 42 10.40 11.40 -4.15
CA ASP A 42 10.63 11.19 -2.72
C ASP A 42 10.09 12.39 -1.94
N LEU A 43 9.25 12.13 -0.94
CA LEU A 43 8.67 13.15 -0.04
C LEU A 43 9.38 13.18 1.33
N GLY A 44 10.40 12.35 1.52
CA GLY A 44 11.12 12.17 2.76
C GLY A 44 10.34 11.33 3.79
N LEU A 45 11.04 10.94 4.86
CA LEU A 45 10.48 10.17 5.98
C LEU A 45 9.80 8.86 5.53
N GLY A 46 10.34 8.23 4.49
CA GLY A 46 9.81 6.99 3.91
C GLY A 46 8.53 7.16 3.10
N ARG A 47 8.12 8.39 2.77
CA ARG A 47 6.96 8.67 1.91
C ARG A 47 7.40 9.00 0.50
N PHE A 48 6.53 8.72 -0.45
CA PHE A 48 6.72 9.02 -1.86
C PHE A 48 5.39 9.40 -2.51
N GLN A 49 5.48 10.05 -3.66
CA GLN A 49 4.33 10.27 -4.54
C GLN A 49 4.58 9.65 -5.91
N LEU A 50 3.48 9.21 -6.54
CA LEU A 50 3.43 8.77 -7.91
C LEU A 50 2.30 9.53 -8.61
N ASP A 51 2.67 10.38 -9.55
CA ASP A 51 1.74 11.19 -10.34
C ASP A 51 1.52 10.54 -11.70
N PHE A 52 0.29 10.11 -11.96
CA PHE A 52 -0.05 9.33 -13.15
C PHE A 52 -0.60 10.23 -14.26
N ASP A 53 -0.26 9.91 -15.51
CA ASP A 53 -0.83 10.58 -16.66
C ASP A 53 -2.33 10.26 -16.82
N ARG A 54 -2.70 9.01 -16.50
CA ARG A 54 -3.99 8.40 -16.79
C ARG A 54 -4.68 7.88 -15.53
N GLU A 55 -5.97 8.13 -15.44
CA GLU A 55 -6.80 7.66 -14.32
C GLU A 55 -6.96 6.13 -14.34
N GLU A 56 -7.01 5.56 -15.54
CA GLU A 56 -7.16 4.12 -15.77
C GLU A 56 -5.95 3.35 -15.23
N ASP A 57 -4.75 3.91 -15.33
CA ASP A 57 -3.53 3.30 -14.78
C ASP A 57 -3.60 3.21 -13.24
N ILE A 58 -4.17 4.21 -12.57
CA ILE A 58 -4.40 4.18 -11.11
C ILE A 58 -5.39 3.07 -10.76
N ALA A 59 -6.49 2.97 -11.50
CA ALA A 59 -7.50 1.93 -11.27
C ALA A 59 -6.91 0.52 -11.44
N GLU A 60 -6.08 0.30 -12.47
CA GLU A 60 -5.42 -1.00 -12.68
C GLU A 60 -4.37 -1.31 -11.61
N VAL A 61 -3.56 -0.33 -11.21
CA VAL A 61 -2.59 -0.50 -10.10
C VAL A 61 -3.31 -0.86 -8.82
N THR A 62 -4.38 -0.14 -8.45
CA THR A 62 -5.11 -0.36 -7.18
C THR A 62 -5.68 -1.79 -7.08
N LYS A 63 -6.03 -2.45 -8.19
CA LYS A 63 -6.48 -3.85 -8.20
C LYS A 63 -5.39 -4.86 -7.79
N MET A 64 -4.12 -4.45 -7.83
CA MET A 64 -2.98 -5.31 -7.49
C MET A 64 -2.61 -5.23 -6.00
N GLU A 65 -3.32 -4.44 -5.20
CA GLU A 65 -3.11 -4.37 -3.75
C GLU A 65 -3.26 -5.76 -3.07
N PRO A 66 -2.48 -6.04 -2.00
CA PRO A 66 -1.54 -5.13 -1.35
C PRO A 66 -0.13 -5.15 -2.01
N PHE A 67 0.64 -4.08 -1.78
CA PHE A 67 1.97 -3.92 -2.36
C PHE A 67 3.09 -4.23 -1.36
N HIS A 68 4.22 -4.67 -1.91
CA HIS A 68 5.47 -4.79 -1.17
C HIS A 68 6.65 -4.43 -2.09
N PHE A 69 7.75 -4.02 -1.47
CA PHE A 69 9.04 -3.79 -2.12
C PHE A 69 10.15 -4.20 -1.15
N ASP A 70 11.13 -4.96 -1.65
CA ASP A 70 12.19 -5.58 -0.84
C ASP A 70 11.65 -6.34 0.37
N TYR A 71 10.62 -7.18 0.15
CA TYR A 71 9.95 -8.00 1.18
C TYR A 71 9.21 -7.23 2.28
N TRP A 72 9.17 -5.90 2.19
CA TRP A 72 8.46 -5.04 3.13
C TRP A 72 7.20 -4.46 2.50
N MET A 73 6.11 -4.45 3.25
CA MET A 73 4.84 -3.91 2.76
C MET A 73 4.94 -2.41 2.47
N LEU A 74 4.10 -1.96 1.55
CA LEU A 74 3.88 -0.55 1.25
C LEU A 74 2.42 -0.21 1.54
N SER A 75 2.20 0.96 2.13
CA SER A 75 0.87 1.57 2.19
C SER A 75 0.75 2.56 1.03
N LEU A 76 -0.38 2.55 0.32
CA LEU A 76 -0.66 3.42 -0.81
C LEU A 76 -2.08 3.96 -0.67
N VAL A 77 -2.27 5.26 -0.90
CA VAL A 77 -3.59 5.90 -0.92
C VAL A 77 -3.66 6.91 -2.04
N ARG A 78 -4.87 7.20 -2.48
CA ARG A 78 -5.09 8.35 -3.35
C ARG A 78 -4.83 9.64 -2.60
N TRP A 79 -4.12 10.57 -3.23
CA TRP A 79 -3.90 11.88 -2.65
C TRP A 79 -5.24 12.54 -2.31
N SER A 80 -5.30 13.11 -1.12
CA SER A 80 -6.41 13.89 -0.61
C SER A 80 -5.86 14.94 0.35
N PRO A 81 -6.57 16.04 0.63
CA PRO A 81 -6.12 17.09 1.54
C PRO A 81 -6.15 16.66 3.03
N VAL A 82 -5.82 15.41 3.31
CA VAL A 82 -5.80 14.83 4.65
C VAL A 82 -4.63 15.39 5.44
N VAL A 83 -4.90 15.85 6.66
CA VAL A 83 -3.94 16.49 7.57
C VAL A 83 -3.25 15.46 8.49
N ASP A 84 -3.63 14.18 8.42
CA ASP A 84 -3.03 13.15 9.27
C ASP A 84 -1.60 12.81 8.83
N PRO A 85 -0.57 13.16 9.62
CA PRO A 85 0.82 12.87 9.28
C PRO A 85 1.15 11.36 9.27
N LYS A 86 0.30 10.52 9.85
CA LYS A 86 0.44 9.06 9.80
C LYS A 86 -0.05 8.47 8.49
N CYS A 87 -0.95 9.16 7.78
CA CYS A 87 -1.47 8.72 6.50
C CYS A 87 -0.40 8.85 5.40
N PRO A 88 -0.22 7.84 4.52
CA PRO A 88 -0.83 6.50 4.58
C PRO A 88 -0.02 5.55 5.48
N SER A 89 -0.70 4.79 6.36
CA SER A 89 -0.06 3.75 7.20
C SER A 89 -0.88 2.47 7.35
N ALA A 90 -2.15 2.49 6.94
CA ALA A 90 -3.02 1.31 6.98
C ALA A 90 -2.84 0.52 5.68
N ILE A 91 -2.88 -0.81 5.79
CA ILE A 91 -2.82 -1.73 4.65
C ILE A 91 -3.89 -2.78 4.87
N MET A 92 -4.78 -2.93 3.90
CA MET A 92 -5.76 -4.01 3.89
C MET A 92 -5.15 -5.22 3.19
N PHE A 93 -5.17 -6.39 3.82
CA PHE A 93 -4.61 -7.61 3.24
C PHE A 93 -5.35 -8.84 3.76
N TRP A 94 -5.24 -9.94 3.00
CA TRP A 94 -5.79 -11.24 3.38
C TRP A 94 -4.80 -12.01 4.23
N VAL A 95 -5.28 -12.58 5.34
CA VAL A 95 -4.50 -13.49 6.18
C VAL A 95 -5.00 -14.91 5.96
N ARG A 96 -4.07 -15.83 5.67
CA ARG A 96 -4.36 -17.26 5.61
C ARG A 96 -3.77 -17.94 6.84
N ILE A 97 -4.61 -18.57 7.64
CA ILE A 97 -4.18 -19.37 8.80
C ILE A 97 -3.96 -20.81 8.35
N ILE A 98 -2.77 -21.35 8.60
CA ILE A 98 -2.38 -22.71 8.19
C ILE A 98 -1.96 -23.48 9.45
N GLY A 99 -2.31 -24.76 9.53
CA GLY A 99 -1.88 -25.64 10.63
C GLY A 99 -2.67 -25.49 11.94
N LEU A 100 -3.81 -24.79 11.93
CA LEU A 100 -4.68 -24.69 13.10
C LEU A 100 -5.30 -26.08 13.38
N PRO A 101 -5.06 -26.69 14.57
CA PRO A 101 -5.64 -27.98 14.91
C PRO A 101 -7.18 -27.96 14.83
N LEU A 102 -7.78 -29.08 14.41
CA LEU A 102 -9.23 -29.15 14.16
C LEU A 102 -10.07 -28.79 15.40
N HIS A 103 -9.63 -29.12 16.60
CA HIS A 103 -10.33 -28.77 17.84
C HIS A 103 -10.37 -27.26 18.13
N PHE A 104 -9.54 -26.46 17.43
CA PHE A 104 -9.57 -25.00 17.48
C PHE A 104 -10.31 -24.36 16.29
N TRP A 105 -10.86 -25.14 15.36
CA TRP A 105 -11.66 -24.63 14.24
C TRP A 105 -13.05 -24.17 14.71
N ALA A 106 -13.07 -22.99 15.30
CA ALA A 106 -14.28 -22.30 15.70
C ALA A 106 -14.17 -20.83 15.28
N ASP A 107 -15.29 -20.22 14.88
CA ASP A 107 -15.34 -18.82 14.45
C ASP A 107 -14.72 -17.88 15.49
N GLN A 108 -14.95 -18.15 16.78
CA GLN A 108 -14.38 -17.38 17.88
C GLN A 108 -12.85 -17.41 17.90
N THR A 109 -12.23 -18.53 17.52
CA THR A 109 -10.77 -18.64 17.40
C THR A 109 -10.26 -17.75 16.27
N PHE A 110 -10.88 -17.83 15.10
CA PHE A 110 -10.50 -17.02 13.93
C PHE A 110 -10.71 -15.53 14.20
N GLU A 111 -11.82 -15.15 14.84
CA GLU A 111 -12.06 -13.77 15.28
C GLU A 111 -11.00 -13.30 16.29
N SER A 112 -10.63 -14.14 17.24
CA SER A 112 -9.61 -13.79 18.25
C SER A 112 -8.25 -13.57 17.60
N ILE A 113 -7.85 -14.44 16.67
CA ILE A 113 -6.58 -14.28 15.93
C ILE A 113 -6.64 -13.02 15.08
N GLY A 114 -7.73 -12.80 14.35
CA GLY A 114 -7.91 -11.60 13.53
C GLY A 114 -7.80 -10.32 14.36
N LYS A 115 -8.51 -10.24 15.49
CA LYS A 115 -8.47 -9.08 16.41
C LYS A 115 -7.07 -8.83 17.00
N ALA A 116 -6.27 -9.88 17.18
CA ALA A 116 -4.89 -9.73 17.64
C ALA A 116 -3.97 -9.15 16.56
N LEU A 117 -4.30 -9.34 15.27
CA LEU A 117 -3.55 -8.80 14.14
C LEU A 117 -4.01 -7.38 13.75
N GLY A 118 -5.30 -7.07 13.91
CA GLY A 118 -5.85 -5.75 13.62
C GLY A 118 -7.38 -5.76 13.46
N ASP A 119 -7.89 -4.71 12.81
CA ASP A 119 -9.32 -4.61 12.51
C ASP A 119 -9.73 -5.62 11.45
N VAL A 120 -10.71 -6.48 11.78
CA VAL A 120 -11.25 -7.48 10.86
C VAL A 120 -12.47 -6.92 10.16
N LYS A 121 -12.45 -6.90 8.82
CA LYS A 121 -13.66 -6.65 8.01
C LYS A 121 -14.48 -7.94 7.97
N LYS A 122 -15.76 -7.85 8.36
CA LYS A 122 -16.74 -8.94 8.25
C LYS A 122 -17.43 -8.90 6.90
#